data_AF-A0A6I2REQ7-F1
#
_entry.id   AF-A0A6I2REQ7-F1
#
_cell.length_a   1.000
_cell.length_b   1.000
_cell.length_c   1.000
_cell.angle_alpha   90.00
_cell.angle_beta   90.00
_cell.angle_gamma   90.00
#
_symmetry.space_group_name_H-M   'P 1'
#
loop_
_entity.id
_entity.type
_entity.pdbx_description
1 polymer ?
#
loop_
_entity_poly.entity_id
_entity_poly.type
_entity_poly.pdbx_seq_one_letter_code
_entity_poly.pdbx_strand_id
1 'polypeptide(L)'
;MKRITRIIRPIICMAVLLFAMTTAVMGCYQKEVEPIDIPGRTPSGTSAPQPSATPAGEVIPSVDRQAELAEARAKNPDTVAWLYIPGAEVDDPVMQAEDKTDLQESLGI
;
A
#
# COMPACT_ATOMS: atom_id res chain seq x y z
N MET A 1 9.39 -47.46 11.97
CA MET A 1 8.07 -46.85 12.29
C MET A 1 8.07 -45.93 13.52
N LYS A 2 8.66 -46.30 14.67
CA LYS A 2 8.64 -45.47 15.91
C LYS A 2 9.48 -44.17 15.90
N ARG A 3 10.47 -44.04 15.00
CA ARG A 3 11.27 -42.80 14.85
C ARG A 3 10.56 -41.76 13.98
N ILE A 4 9.81 -42.20 12.98
CA ILE A 4 9.07 -41.34 12.06
C ILE A 4 7.87 -40.70 12.77
N THR A 5 7.12 -41.45 13.59
CA THR A 5 6.02 -40.90 14.39
C THR A 5 6.46 -39.90 15.47
N ARG A 6 7.72 -39.97 15.93
CA ARG A 6 8.31 -38.96 16.84
C ARG A 6 8.58 -37.62 16.16
N ILE A 7 8.85 -37.60 14.86
CA ILE A 7 9.17 -36.40 14.10
C ILE A 7 7.89 -35.78 13.50
N ILE A 8 6.91 -36.60 13.13
CA ILE A 8 5.62 -36.13 12.60
C ILE A 8 4.84 -35.31 13.64
N ARG A 9 4.85 -35.74 14.91
CA ARG A 9 4.11 -35.06 15.99
C ARG A 9 4.49 -33.57 16.15
N PRO A 10 5.77 -33.18 16.28
CA PRO A 10 6.12 -31.76 16.39
C PRO A 10 5.84 -30.97 15.10
N ILE A 11 5.99 -31.58 13.91
CA ILE A 11 5.72 -30.91 12.63
C ILE A 11 4.23 -30.54 12.53
N ILE A 12 3.33 -31.47 12.84
CA ILE A 12 1.88 -31.21 12.84
C ILE A 12 1.53 -30.14 13.88
N CYS A 13 2.10 -30.21 15.09
CA CYS A 13 1.86 -29.19 16.11
C CYS A 13 2.32 -27.79 15.66
N MET A 14 3.49 -27.66 15.04
CA MET A 14 3.97 -26.37 14.54
C MET A 14 3.07 -25.84 13.42
N ALA A 15 2.62 -26.69 12.50
CA ALA A 15 1.71 -26.29 11.42
C ALA A 15 0.37 -25.76 11.97
N VAL A 16 -0.19 -26.41 13.00
CA VAL A 16 -1.44 -25.96 13.65
C VAL A 16 -1.24 -24.62 14.38
N LEU A 17 -0.12 -24.44 15.07
CA LEU A 17 0.19 -23.19 15.77
C LEU A 17 0.35 -22.01 14.80
N LEU A 18 1.01 -22.23 13.66
CA LEU A 18 1.16 -21.20 12.63
C LEU A 18 -0.19 -20.77 12.05
N PHE A 19 -1.09 -21.72 11.78
CA PHE A 19 -2.44 -21.40 11.26
C PHE A 19 -3.32 -20.68 12.29
N ALA A 20 -3.16 -20.99 13.58
CA ALA A 20 -3.85 -20.27 14.65
C ALA A 20 -3.41 -18.80 14.74
N MET A 21 -2.12 -18.52 14.54
CA MET A 21 -1.60 -17.14 14.56
C MET A 21 -2.07 -16.31 13.36
N THR A 22 -2.21 -16.90 12.16
CA THR A 22 -2.65 -16.16 10.96
C THR A 22 -4.12 -15.75 11.03
N THR A 23 -4.98 -16.55 11.68
CA THR A 23 -6.40 -16.19 11.86
C THR A 23 -6.62 -15.05 12.85
N ALA A 24 -5.75 -14.92 13.87
CA ALA A 24 -5.80 -13.80 14.82
C ALA A 24 -5.53 -12.43 14.18
N VAL A 25 -4.78 -12.38 13.07
CA VAL A 25 -4.48 -11.13 12.36
C VAL A 25 -5.64 -10.66 11.49
N MET A 26 -6.38 -11.56 10.83
CA MET A 26 -7.49 -11.16 9.94
C MET A 26 -8.77 -10.74 10.68
N GLY A 27 -8.95 -11.16 11.94
CA GLY A 27 -10.11 -10.77 12.76
C GLY A 27 -10.13 -9.31 13.19
N CYS A 28 -9.01 -8.58 13.08
CA CYS A 28 -8.93 -7.16 13.43
C CYS A 28 -9.20 -6.21 12.26
N TYR A 29 -9.28 -6.71 11.02
CA TYR A 29 -9.48 -5.89 9.82
C TYR A 29 -10.94 -5.82 9.33
N GLN A 30 -11.88 -6.47 10.02
CA GLN A 30 -13.31 -6.48 9.63
C GLN A 30 -14.15 -5.53 10.49
N LYS A 31 -13.56 -4.41 10.93
CA LYS A 31 -14.30 -3.35 11.60
C LYS A 31 -14.04 -2.05 10.87
N GLU A 32 -15.09 -1.56 10.20
CA GLU A 32 -15.34 -0.21 9.63
C GLU A 32 -16.15 -0.35 8.32
N VAL A 33 -17.32 -0.98 8.38
CA VAL A 33 -18.41 -0.74 7.40
C VAL A 33 -19.71 -0.65 8.18
N GLU A 34 -19.96 0.50 8.79
CA GLU A 34 -21.33 0.96 9.06
C GLU A 34 -21.43 2.42 8.61
N PRO A 35 -22.23 2.73 7.57
CA PRO A 35 -22.64 4.09 7.28
C PRO A 35 -23.50 4.59 8.44
N ILE A 36 -23.03 5.64 9.12
CA ILE A 36 -23.78 6.31 10.18
C ILE A 36 -24.98 7.01 9.53
N ASP A 37 -26.18 6.46 9.73
CA ASP A 37 -27.47 7.14 9.51
C ASP A 37 -27.60 8.30 10.52
N ILE A 38 -27.47 9.55 10.06
CA ILE A 38 -27.86 10.72 10.85
C ILE A 38 -29.22 11.22 10.34
N PRO A 39 -30.31 11.06 11.11
CA PRO A 39 -31.61 11.60 10.75
C PRO A 39 -31.67 13.08 11.15
N GLY A 40 -31.86 13.95 10.16
CA GLY A 40 -32.26 15.34 10.41
C GLY A 40 -31.25 16.41 10.02
N ARG A 41 -31.17 16.73 8.73
CA ARG A 41 -30.90 18.10 8.30
C ARG A 41 -31.73 18.45 7.06
N THR A 42 -32.50 19.50 7.20
CA THR A 42 -33.52 20.02 6.29
C THR A 42 -32.98 20.37 4.89
N PRO A 43 -33.80 20.22 3.82
CA PRO A 43 -33.41 20.49 2.45
C PRO A 43 -33.73 21.94 2.11
N SER A 44 -32.77 22.85 2.18
CA SER A 44 -32.80 24.13 1.44
C SER A 44 -31.50 24.90 1.68
N GLY A 45 -30.50 24.55 0.90
CA GLY A 45 -29.41 25.43 0.55
C GLY A 45 -29.29 25.39 -0.96
N THR A 46 -29.61 26.50 -1.62
CA THR A 46 -29.44 26.71 -3.05
C THR A 46 -28.03 26.30 -3.46
N SER A 47 -27.89 25.10 -4.03
CA SER A 47 -26.71 24.70 -4.77
C SER A 47 -26.94 25.20 -6.18
N ALA A 48 -26.17 26.20 -6.61
CA ALA A 48 -25.91 26.36 -8.04
C ALA A 48 -25.54 24.99 -8.61
N PRO A 49 -25.84 24.65 -9.87
CA PRO A 49 -25.33 23.41 -10.45
C PRO A 49 -23.82 23.44 -10.30
N GLN A 50 -23.31 22.71 -9.31
CA GLN A 50 -21.91 22.37 -9.26
C GLN A 50 -21.68 21.71 -10.60
N PRO A 51 -20.77 22.22 -11.47
CA PRO A 51 -20.50 21.56 -12.72
C PRO A 51 -20.29 20.11 -12.36
N SER A 52 -21.14 19.24 -12.92
CA SER A 52 -21.09 17.81 -12.68
C SER A 52 -19.62 17.47 -12.85
N ALA A 53 -18.95 17.16 -11.74
CA ALA A 53 -17.67 16.51 -11.83
C ALA A 53 -18.07 15.21 -12.51
N THR A 54 -17.92 15.16 -13.84
CA THR A 54 -17.69 13.93 -14.56
C THR A 54 -16.82 13.14 -13.60
N PRO A 55 -17.21 11.94 -13.16
CA PRO A 55 -16.27 11.07 -12.50
C PRO A 55 -15.18 10.91 -13.54
N ALA A 56 -14.13 11.72 -13.42
CA ALA A 56 -12.89 11.48 -14.08
C ALA A 56 -12.41 10.23 -13.38
N GLY A 57 -12.94 9.08 -13.82
CA GLY A 57 -12.11 7.94 -14.09
C GLY A 57 -11.06 8.41 -15.09
N GLU A 58 -10.18 9.29 -14.63
CA GLU A 58 -8.86 9.43 -15.18
C GLU A 58 -8.27 8.06 -14.89
N VAL A 59 -8.36 7.23 -15.92
CA VAL A 59 -7.62 5.99 -16.02
C VAL A 59 -6.23 6.35 -15.58
N ILE A 60 -5.82 5.94 -14.37
CA ILE A 60 -4.41 6.08 -13.98
C ILE A 60 -3.66 5.41 -15.13
N PRO A 61 -2.88 6.17 -15.91
CA PRO A 61 -2.23 5.58 -17.07
C PRO A 61 -1.42 4.41 -16.53
N SER A 62 -1.59 3.23 -17.12
CA SER A 62 -0.77 2.08 -16.79
C SER A 62 0.63 2.38 -17.30
N VAL A 63 1.41 3.05 -16.47
CA VAL A 63 2.77 3.47 -16.76
C VAL A 63 3.66 2.28 -16.42
N ASP A 64 4.04 1.53 -17.46
CA ASP A 64 4.90 0.35 -17.33
C ASP A 64 6.36 0.79 -17.17
N ARG A 65 6.70 1.27 -15.96
CA ARG A 65 8.07 1.62 -15.56
C ARG A 65 8.75 0.51 -14.76
N GLN A 66 8.22 -0.71 -14.86
CA GLN A 66 8.66 -1.83 -14.04
C GLN A 66 10.07 -2.31 -14.43
N ALA A 67 10.41 -2.22 -15.72
CA ALA A 67 11.74 -2.55 -16.22
C ALA A 67 12.78 -1.51 -15.77
N GLU A 68 12.44 -0.23 -15.87
CA GLU A 68 13.27 0.89 -15.43
C GLU A 68 13.48 0.87 -13.92
N LEU A 69 12.44 0.55 -13.14
CA LEU A 69 12.56 0.33 -11.70
C LEU A 69 13.51 -0.82 -11.38
N ALA A 70 13.44 -1.93 -12.13
CA ALA A 70 14.34 -3.06 -11.94
C ALA A 70 15.81 -2.69 -12.26
N GLU A 71 16.03 -1.93 -13.34
CA GLU A 71 17.36 -1.44 -13.70
C GLU A 71 17.90 -0.45 -12.66
N ALA A 72 17.07 0.51 -12.23
CA ALA A 72 17.43 1.49 -11.21
C ALA A 72 17.75 0.81 -9.88
N ARG A 73 16.97 -0.20 -9.48
CA ARG A 73 17.23 -1.00 -8.28
C ARG A 73 18.51 -1.84 -8.38
N ALA A 74 18.87 -2.30 -9.58
CA ALA A 74 20.13 -2.98 -9.81
C ALA A 74 21.33 -2.03 -9.65
N LYS A 75 21.17 -0.74 -9.99
CA LYS A 75 22.22 0.29 -9.84
C LYS A 75 22.29 0.84 -8.42
N ASN A 76 21.16 1.04 -7.77
CA ASN A 76 21.05 1.47 -6.39
C ASN A 76 19.97 0.65 -5.65
N PRO A 77 20.36 -0.24 -4.70
CA PRO A 77 19.42 -1.10 -3.98
C PRO A 77 18.40 -0.32 -3.13
N ASP A 78 18.67 0.95 -2.82
CA ASP A 78 17.77 1.83 -2.07
C ASP A 78 16.62 2.37 -2.92
N THR A 79 16.62 2.11 -4.23
CA THR A 79 15.49 2.46 -5.10
C THR A 79 14.28 1.57 -4.79
N VAL A 80 13.19 2.20 -4.37
CA VAL A 80 11.97 1.51 -3.90
C VAL A 80 10.75 1.73 -4.79
N ALA A 81 10.70 2.84 -5.53
CA ALA A 81 9.58 3.18 -6.40
C ALA A 81 10.03 4.00 -7.61
N TRP A 82 9.10 4.19 -8.56
CA TRP A 82 9.24 5.09 -9.69
C TRP A 82 8.13 6.14 -9.62
N LEU A 83 8.47 7.42 -9.71
CA LEU A 83 7.52 8.52 -9.63
C LEU A 83 7.32 9.12 -11.02
N TYR A 84 6.12 8.96 -11.56
CA TYR A 84 5.69 9.59 -12.80
C TYR A 84 4.50 10.51 -12.53
N ILE A 85 4.63 11.78 -12.96
CA ILE A 85 3.56 12.77 -12.83
C ILE A 85 3.18 13.25 -14.25
N PRO A 86 1.99 12.89 -14.77
CA PRO A 86 1.54 13.34 -16.08
C PRO A 86 1.55 14.86 -16.20
N GLY A 87 2.16 15.39 -17.27
CA GLY A 87 2.22 16.83 -17.54
C GLY A 87 3.25 17.59 -16.70
N ALA A 88 4.01 16.92 -15.83
CA ALA A 88 5.21 17.45 -15.21
C ALA A 88 6.46 16.79 -15.81
N GLU A 89 7.62 17.37 -15.54
CA GLU A 89 8.92 16.81 -15.95
C GLU A 89 9.37 15.64 -15.06
N VAL A 90 8.62 15.33 -14.00
CA VAL A 90 8.98 14.31 -13.00
C VAL A 90 8.65 12.91 -13.52
N ASP A 91 9.70 12.13 -13.80
CA ASP A 91 9.65 10.74 -14.26
C ASP A 91 10.91 10.00 -13.75
N ASP A 92 11.05 9.89 -12.44
CA ASP A 92 12.33 9.57 -11.77
C ASP A 92 12.22 8.44 -10.72
N PRO A 93 13.33 7.72 -10.44
CA PRO A 93 13.38 6.73 -9.37
C PRO A 93 13.35 7.38 -7.98
N VAL A 94 12.65 6.74 -7.05
CA VAL A 94 12.55 7.16 -5.64
C VAL A 94 13.45 6.28 -4.78
N MET A 95 14.41 6.89 -4.09
CA MET A 95 15.34 6.22 -3.18
C MET A 95 14.89 6.36 -1.73
N GLN A 96 15.06 5.30 -0.94
CA GLN A 96 14.82 5.28 0.50
C GLN A 96 16.15 5.37 1.25
N ALA A 97 16.39 6.49 1.94
CA ALA A 97 17.51 6.61 2.87
C ALA A 97 17.19 5.92 4.22
N GLU A 98 18.22 5.46 4.93
CA GLU A 98 18.08 4.86 6.26
C GLU A 98 17.62 5.87 7.31
N ASP A 99 18.13 7.10 7.21
CA ASP A 99 17.70 8.24 8.03
C ASP A 99 17.15 9.38 7.17
N LYS A 100 16.22 10.15 7.73
CA LYS A 100 15.68 11.34 7.07
C LYS A 100 16.65 12.52 7.10
N THR A 101 17.69 12.46 7.92
CA THR A 101 18.68 13.55 8.04
C THR A 101 19.68 13.58 6.87
N ASP A 102 19.89 12.45 6.17
CA ASP A 102 20.76 12.36 4.99
C ASP A 102 20.25 13.21 3.80
N LEU A 103 18.96 13.53 3.79
CA LEU A 103 18.36 14.41 2.78
C LEU A 103 18.59 15.90 3.07
N GLN A 104 18.93 16.28 4.30
CA GLN A 104 19.23 17.68 4.66
C GLN A 104 20.69 18.04 4.38
N GLU A 105 21.63 17.12 4.60
CA GLU A 105 23.04 17.36 4.29
C GLU A 105 23.31 17.48 2.78
N SER A 106 22.54 16.77 1.94
CA SER A 106 22.63 16.86 0.48
C SER A 106 22.02 18.15 -0.10
N LEU A 107 21.02 18.75 0.56
CA LEU A 107 20.43 20.03 0.13
C LEU A 107 21.08 21.27 0.76
N GLY A 108 21.99 21.10 1.72
CA GLY A 108 22.70 22.23 2.34
C GLY A 108 21.77 23.25 3.01
N ILE A 109 20.70 22.77 3.65
CA ILE A 109 19.80 23.59 4.48
C ILE A 109 19.86 23.10 5.93
#